data_AF-A0A8T5ADS4-F1
#
_entry.id   AF-A0A8T5ADS4-F1
#
_cell.length_a   1.000
_cell.length_b   1.000
_cell.length_c   1.000
_cell.angle_alpha   90.00
_cell.angle_beta   90.00
_cell.angle_gamma   90.00
#
_symmetry.space_group_name_H-M   'P 1'
#
loop_
_entity.id
_entity.type
_entity.pdbx_description
1 polymer ?
#
loop_
_entity_poly.entity_id
_entity_poly.type
_entity_poly.pdbx_seq_one_letter_code
_entity_poly.pdbx_strand_id
1 'polypeptide(L)'
;MKHSIVKILMPFLISLGGILLDYWTTSIGLSMGFIEIHPEYHPLKALAIFWSAITVLVATLPRTRFWRMSINALAALPYLGAINNVLVIAGIFPGLPI
;
A
#
# COMPACT_ATOMS: atom_id res chain seq x y z
N MET A 1 11.72 8.03 27.85
CA MET A 1 10.91 6.99 27.18
C MET A 1 11.68 6.53 25.94
N LYS A 2 12.34 5.34 25.95
CA LYS A 2 13.11 4.86 24.79
C LYS A 2 12.15 4.60 23.62
N HIS A 3 12.25 5.42 22.58
CA HIS A 3 11.52 5.19 21.34
C HIS A 3 12.11 3.95 20.66
N SER A 4 11.29 2.93 20.44
CA SER A 4 11.71 1.77 19.66
C SER A 4 11.71 2.17 18.19
N ILE A 5 12.85 2.07 17.52
CA ILE A 5 13.00 2.37 16.09
C ILE A 5 11.99 1.58 15.23
N VAL A 6 11.65 0.36 15.68
CA VAL A 6 10.62 -0.50 15.08
C VAL A 6 9.27 0.22 14.98
N LYS A 7 8.91 1.01 15.99
CA LYS A 7 7.63 1.73 16.04
C LYS A 7 7.52 2.85 15.00
N ILE A 8 8.65 3.38 14.55
CA ILE A 8 8.77 4.43 13.53
C ILE A 8 8.82 3.80 12.14
N LEU A 9 9.55 2.70 11.99
CA LEU A 9 9.70 2.00 10.72
C LEU A 9 8.47 1.19 10.31
N MET A 10 7.61 0.79 11.27
CA MET A 10 6.45 -0.06 11.01
C MET A 10 5.55 0.41 9.85
N PRO A 11 5.07 1.67 9.77
CA PRO A 11 4.22 2.10 8.65
C PRO A 11 4.95 2.04 7.30
N PHE A 12 6.26 2.27 7.25
CA PHE A 12 7.04 2.12 6.02
C PHE A 12 7.10 0.66 5.55
N LEU A 13 7.28 -0.27 6.49
CA LEU A 13 7.26 -1.70 6.18
C LEU A 13 5.87 -2.19 5.76
N ILE A 14 4.81 -1.71 6.41
CA ILE A 14 3.42 -2.03 6.05
C ILE A 14 3.14 -1.56 4.61
N SER A 15 3.44 -0.30 4.28
CA SER A 15 3.22 0.23 2.93
C SER A 15 4.07 -0.48 1.88
N LEU A 16 5.34 -0.79 2.18
CA LEU A 16 6.19 -1.57 1.29
C LEU A 16 5.59 -2.94 0.98
N GLY A 17 5.13 -3.67 2.01
CA GLY A 17 4.49 -4.97 1.83
C GLY A 17 3.24 -4.90 0.95
N GLY A 18 2.39 -3.89 1.16
CA GLY A 18 1.20 -3.68 0.34
C GLY A 18 1.52 -3.35 -1.12
N ILE A 19 2.48 -2.44 -1.37
CA ILE A 19 2.89 -2.04 -2.72
C ILE A 19 3.51 -3.22 -3.48
N LEU A 20 4.36 -4.01 -2.82
CA LEU A 20 4.96 -5.19 -3.44
C LEU A 20 3.90 -6.23 -3.79
N LEU A 21 2.94 -6.47 -2.89
CA LEU A 21 1.87 -7.42 -3.14
C LEU A 21 0.94 -6.95 -4.27
N ASP A 22 0.58 -5.68 -4.27
CA ASP A 22 -0.23 -5.05 -5.32
C ASP A 22 0.44 -5.24 -6.68
N TYR A 23 1.70 -4.80 -6.82
CA TYR A 23 2.47 -4.99 -8.05
C TYR A 23 2.62 -6.45 -8.48
N TRP A 24 2.83 -7.37 -7.53
CA TRP A 24 2.94 -8.79 -7.85
C TRP A 24 1.61 -9.31 -8.39
N THR A 25 0.49 -9.00 -7.74
CA THR A 25 -0.84 -9.41 -8.20
C THR A 25 -1.20 -8.79 -9.55
N THR A 26 -0.83 -7.52 -9.81
CA THR A 26 -0.93 -6.90 -11.14
C THR A 26 -0.14 -7.70 -12.17
N SER A 27 1.11 -8.04 -11.87
CA SER A 27 1.98 -8.79 -12.79
C SER A 27 1.39 -10.17 -13.13
N ILE A 28 0.81 -10.86 -12.14
CA ILE A 28 0.09 -12.12 -12.36
C ILE A 28 -1.11 -11.89 -13.28
N GLY A 29 -1.95 -10.90 -12.99
CA GLY A 29 -3.12 -10.58 -13.82
C GLY A 29 -2.76 -10.26 -15.28
N LEU A 30 -1.72 -9.45 -15.49
CA LEU A 30 -1.21 -9.13 -16.83
C LEU A 30 -0.74 -10.38 -17.57
N SER A 31 -0.05 -11.31 -16.89
CA SER A 31 0.37 -12.58 -17.49
C SER A 31 -0.79 -13.51 -17.85
N MET A 32 -1.97 -13.32 -17.24
CA MET A 32 -3.21 -14.03 -17.56
C MET A 32 -4.01 -13.37 -18.68
N GLY A 33 -3.53 -12.25 -19.23
CA GLY A 33 -4.19 -11.51 -20.32
C GLY A 33 -5.18 -10.43 -19.86
N PHE A 34 -5.22 -10.10 -18.56
CA PHE A 34 -5.92 -8.90 -18.09
C PHE A 34 -5.17 -7.62 -18.52
N ILE A 35 -5.86 -6.49 -18.52
CA ILE A 35 -5.32 -5.19 -18.90
C ILE A 35 -5.32 -4.29 -17.67
N GLU A 36 -4.19 -3.64 -17.41
CA GLU A 36 -4.08 -2.61 -16.37
C GLU A 36 -4.76 -1.31 -16.84
N ILE A 37 -5.65 -0.78 -16.02
CA ILE A 37 -6.42 0.45 -16.32
C ILE A 37 -5.53 1.68 -16.13
N HIS A 38 -4.52 1.59 -15.26
CA HIS A 38 -3.60 2.68 -14.92
C HIS A 38 -2.21 2.46 -15.53
N PRO A 39 -1.97 2.80 -16.81
CA PRO A 39 -0.68 2.53 -17.48
C PRO A 39 0.52 3.27 -16.87
N GLU A 40 0.26 4.33 -16.12
CA GLU A 40 1.26 5.11 -15.38
C GLU A 40 1.70 4.45 -14.06
N TYR A 41 1.00 3.39 -13.62
CA TYR A 41 1.27 2.70 -12.38
C TYR A 41 2.67 2.11 -12.38
N HIS A 42 3.45 2.48 -11.37
CA HIS A 42 4.79 1.93 -11.16
C HIS A 42 5.05 1.80 -9.65
N PRO A 43 5.54 0.65 -9.17
CA PRO A 43 5.72 0.41 -7.74
C PRO A 43 6.66 1.43 -7.09
N LEU A 44 7.68 1.91 -7.80
CA LEU A 44 8.57 2.97 -7.30
C LEU A 44 7.86 4.32 -7.12
N LYS A 45 6.92 4.68 -8.01
CA LYS A 45 6.14 5.92 -7.87
C LYS A 45 5.21 5.80 -6.66
N ALA A 46 4.54 4.66 -6.51
CA ALA A 46 3.71 4.36 -5.34
C ALA A 46 4.52 4.44 -4.04
N LEU A 47 5.72 3.86 -4.02
CA LEU A 47 6.62 3.90 -2.87
C LEU A 47 7.00 5.33 -2.51
N ALA A 48 7.40 6.13 -3.49
CA ALA A 48 7.77 7.53 -3.27
C ALA A 48 6.61 8.33 -2.66
N ILE A 49 5.38 8.15 -3.18
CA ILE A 49 4.18 8.83 -2.67
C ILE A 49 3.87 8.40 -1.23
N PHE A 50 3.75 7.08 -0.99
CA PHE A 50 3.38 6.57 0.32
C PHE A 50 4.43 6.87 1.39
N TRP A 51 5.71 6.69 1.09
CA TRP A 51 6.77 6.98 2.05
C TRP A 51 6.90 8.47 2.33
N SER A 52 6.68 9.33 1.35
CA SER A 52 6.64 10.79 1.58
C SER A 52 5.47 11.16 2.51
N ALA A 53 4.27 10.65 2.23
CA ALA A 53 3.10 10.90 3.07
C ALA A 53 3.29 10.37 4.50
N ILE A 54 3.77 9.14 4.66
CA ILE A 54 4.06 8.54 5.96
C ILE A 54 5.11 9.36 6.71
N THR A 55 6.17 9.84 6.03
CA THR A 55 7.20 10.68 6.64
C THR A 55 6.59 11.96 7.22
N VAL A 56 5.75 12.66 6.45
CA VAL A 56 5.05 13.86 6.92
C VAL A 56 4.17 13.53 8.12
N LEU A 57 3.38 12.46 8.06
CA LEU A 57 2.48 12.06 9.15
C LEU A 57 3.25 11.70 10.44
N VAL A 58 4.32 10.92 10.33
CA VAL A 58 5.17 10.53 11.47
C VAL A 58 5.90 11.73 12.07
N ALA A 59 6.28 12.71 11.25
CA ALA A 59 6.97 13.91 11.70
C ALA A 59 6.03 14.93 12.38
N THR A 60 4.80 15.04 11.90
CA THR A 60 3.86 16.11 12.32
C THR A 60 2.86 15.67 13.38
N LEU A 61 2.46 14.40 13.42
CA LEU A 61 1.40 13.94 14.32
C LEU A 61 1.93 13.57 15.71
N PRO A 62 1.11 13.78 16.78
CA PRO A 62 1.47 13.37 18.13
C PRO A 62 1.72 11.87 18.22
N ARG A 63 2.72 11.45 19.00
CA ARG A 63 3.13 10.03 19.12
C ARG A 63 2.23 9.18 20.02
N THR A 64 0.93 9.49 20.08
CA THR A 64 -0.05 8.74 20.88
C THR A 64 -0.43 7.42 20.20
N ARG A 65 -1.03 6.49 20.96
CA ARG A 65 -1.47 5.19 20.43
C ARG A 65 -2.45 5.36 19.26
N PHE A 66 -3.38 6.33 19.37
CA PHE A 66 -4.39 6.61 18.37
C PHE A 66 -3.76 7.00 17.03
N TRP A 67 -2.92 8.03 17.00
CA TRP A 67 -2.26 8.48 15.77
C TRP A 67 -1.37 7.41 15.15
N ARG A 68 -0.67 6.60 15.96
CA ARG A 68 0.12 5.48 15.45
C ARG A 68 -0.74 4.44 14.75
N MET A 69 -1.92 4.13 15.28
CA MET A 69 -2.88 3.23 14.62
C MET A 69 -3.38 3.82 13.31
N SER A 70 -3.73 5.11 13.30
CA SER A 70 -4.20 5.80 12.09
C SER A 70 -3.14 5.82 10.99
N ILE A 71 -1.87 6.12 11.31
CA ILE A 71 -0.77 6.10 10.33
C ILE A 71 -0.56 4.69 9.78
N ASN A 72 -0.59 3.66 10.63
CA ASN A 72 -0.47 2.27 10.18
C ASN A 72 -1.65 1.85 9.29
N ALA A 73 -2.87 2.29 9.60
CA ALA A 73 -4.05 2.02 8.79
C ALA A 73 -3.93 2.67 7.40
N LEU A 74 -3.50 3.94 7.34
CA LEU A 74 -3.24 4.62 6.06
C LEU A 74 -2.10 3.96 5.28
N ALA A 75 -1.05 3.53 5.96
CA ALA A 75 0.05 2.78 5.34
C ALA A 75 -0.40 1.44 4.74
N ALA A 76 -1.52 0.87 5.20
CA ALA A 76 -2.07 -0.38 4.68
C ALA A 76 -2.95 -0.20 3.43
N LEU A 77 -3.22 1.03 2.98
CA LEU A 77 -4.06 1.28 1.80
C LEU A 77 -3.59 0.57 0.51
N PRO A 78 -2.29 0.38 0.22
CA PRO A 78 -1.87 -0.36 -0.97
C PRO A 78 -2.37 -1.81 -1.02
N TYR A 79 -2.70 -2.41 0.13
CA TYR A 79 -3.30 -3.75 0.16
C TYR A 79 -4.68 -3.79 -0.49
N LEU A 80 -5.38 -2.66 -0.62
CA LEU A 80 -6.65 -2.61 -1.34
C LEU A 80 -6.48 -2.91 -2.83
N GLY A 81 -5.38 -2.45 -3.45
CA GLY A 81 -5.03 -2.79 -4.83
C GLY A 81 -4.77 -4.28 -4.98
N ALA A 82 -3.95 -4.84 -4.09
CA ALA A 82 -3.69 -6.28 -4.05
C ALA A 82 -4.98 -7.11 -3.90
N ILE A 83 -5.87 -6.71 -2.99
CA ILE A 83 -7.17 -7.37 -2.78
C ILE A 83 -8.03 -7.28 -4.05
N ASN A 84 -8.12 -6.10 -4.66
CA ASN A 84 -8.84 -5.90 -5.93
C ASN A 84 -8.32 -6.85 -7.02
N ASN A 85 -7.00 -6.90 -7.20
CA ASN A 85 -6.37 -7.75 -8.22
C ASN A 85 -6.62 -9.24 -7.95
N VAL A 86 -6.51 -9.68 -6.69
CA VAL A 86 -6.82 -11.08 -6.31
C VAL A 86 -8.26 -11.44 -6.64
N LEU A 87 -9.20 -10.54 -6.34
CA LEU A 87 -10.62 -10.80 -6.59
C LEU A 87 -10.95 -10.83 -8.09
N VAL A 88 -10.28 -10.01 -8.90
CA VAL A 88 -10.34 -10.06 -10.38
C VAL A 88 -9.79 -11.39 -10.90
N ILE A 89 -8.58 -11.77 -10.45
CA ILE A 89 -7.92 -13.02 -10.84
C ILE A 89 -8.78 -14.24 -10.46
N ALA A 90 -9.43 -14.19 -9.29
CA ALA A 90 -10.33 -15.24 -8.82
C ALA A 90 -11.68 -15.28 -9.56
N GLY A 91 -11.95 -14.33 -10.46
CA GLY A 91 -13.23 -14.22 -11.18
C GLY A 91 -14.42 -13.82 -10.29
N ILE A 92 -14.16 -13.27 -9.09
CA ILE A 92 -15.20 -12.89 -8.13
C ILE A 92 -15.92 -11.61 -8.58
N PHE A 93 -15.21 -10.68 -9.22
CA PHE A 93 -15.81 -9.51 -9.88
C PHE A 93 -14.86 -8.94 -10.96
N PRO A 94 -15.34 -8.13 -11.92
CA PRO A 94 -14.56 -7.73 -13.11
C PRO A 94 -13.48 -6.67 -12.85
N GLY A 95 -13.25 -6.27 -11.59
CA GLY A 95 -12.38 -5.16 -11.22
C GLY A 95 -13.14 -3.88 -10.97
N LEU A 96 -12.55 -3.02 -10.14
CA LEU A 96 -13.14 -1.74 -9.78
C LEU A 96 -12.96 -0.77 -10.94
N PRO A 97 -14.04 -0.18 -11.50
CA PRO A 97 -13.94 0.88 -12.51
C PRO A 97 -13.65 2.20 -11.78
N ILE A 98 -12.45 2.32 -11.20
CA ILE A 98 -12.02 3.51 -10.46
C ILE A 98 -10.66 3.95 -11.00
#